data_AF-A0A420WQQ4-F1
#
_entry.id   AF-A0A420WQQ4-F1
#
_cell.length_a   1.000
_cell.length_b   1.000
_cell.length_c   1.000
_cell.angle_alpha   90.00
_cell.angle_beta   90.00
_cell.angle_gamma   90.00
#
_symmetry.space_group_name_H-M   'P 1'
#
loop_
_entity.id
_entity.type
_entity.pdbx_description
1 polymer ?
#
loop_
_entity_poly.entity_id
_entity_poly.type
_entity_poly.pdbx_seq_one_letter_code
_entity_poly.pdbx_strand_id
1 'polypeptide(L)'
;MSRSYSKKEAQEMLTALERQAREIVILATQTEKNVHQHSFHSYRQFRDKISEFETFGILIENRLRNLETGRDERLDEQFDALNILISKAVLRTSTKFFLALSKSPALPIGSREIFVQELRNLHLAREKLSQPRYAHLLDEDADRNMKVAENILNEIIERAPSLLNL
;
A
#
# COMPACT_ATOMS: atom_id res chain seq x y z
N MET A 1 23.27 23.62 0.78
CA MET A 1 22.17 24.60 0.95
C MET A 1 20.91 23.81 1.22
N SER A 2 20.30 23.93 2.41
CA SER A 2 19.00 23.30 2.65
C SER A 2 17.95 24.08 1.85
N ARG A 3 17.17 23.40 0.98
CA ARG A 3 16.05 24.02 0.28
C ARG A 3 14.94 24.23 1.31
N SER A 4 14.53 25.48 1.49
CA SER A 4 13.41 25.84 2.37
C SER A 4 12.13 25.90 1.54
N TYR A 5 11.04 25.35 2.06
CA TYR A 5 9.75 25.26 1.36
C TYR A 5 8.64 26.03 2.07
N SER A 6 7.71 26.61 1.31
CA SER A 6 6.59 27.34 1.89
C SER A 6 5.53 26.38 2.46
N LYS A 7 4.91 26.78 3.58
CA LYS A 7 3.81 26.03 4.19
C LYS A 7 2.61 25.83 3.25
N LYS A 8 2.31 26.84 2.42
CA LYS A 8 1.21 26.80 1.46
C LYS A 8 1.41 25.71 0.40
N GLU A 9 2.61 25.59 -0.15
CA GLU A 9 2.93 24.52 -1.11
C GLU A 9 2.78 23.14 -0.48
N ALA A 10 3.25 22.95 0.75
CA ALA A 10 3.10 21.67 1.45
C ALA A 10 1.62 21.30 1.67
N GLN A 11 0.76 22.28 1.99
CA GLN A 11 -0.69 22.07 2.12
C GLN A 11 -1.35 21.70 0.80
N GLU A 12 -0.97 22.34 -0.31
CA GLU A 12 -1.49 22.02 -1.64
C GLU A 12 -1.10 20.60 -2.06
N MET A 13 0.14 20.19 -1.77
CA MET A 13 0.60 18.83 -2.03
C MET A 13 -0.11 17.79 -1.15
N LEU A 14 -0.32 18.09 0.14
CA LEU A 14 -1.11 17.22 1.02
C LEU A 14 -2.55 17.06 0.55
N THR A 15 -3.15 18.15 0.04
CA THR A 15 -4.49 18.10 -0.58
C THR A 15 -4.51 17.20 -1.81
N ALA A 16 -3.46 17.24 -2.64
CA ALA A 16 -3.33 16.34 -3.79
C ALA A 16 -3.11 14.88 -3.35
N LEU A 17 -2.32 14.65 -2.31
CA LEU A 17 -2.08 13.32 -1.73
C LEU A 17 -3.38 12.71 -1.16
N GLU A 18 -4.21 13.53 -0.54
CA GLU A 18 -5.53 13.11 -0.05
C GLU A 18 -6.45 12.66 -1.20
N ARG A 19 -6.42 13.35 -2.36
CA ARG A 19 -7.21 12.93 -3.53
C ARG A 19 -6.75 11.55 -4.02
N GLN A 20 -5.45 11.34 -4.13
CA GLN A 20 -4.89 10.02 -4.49
C GLN A 20 -5.31 8.95 -3.47
N ALA A 21 -5.30 9.27 -2.18
CA ALA A 21 -5.73 8.33 -1.15
C ALA A 21 -7.20 7.89 -1.34
N ARG A 22 -8.08 8.84 -1.66
CA ARG A 22 -9.50 8.55 -1.94
C ARG A 22 -9.67 7.66 -3.18
N GLU A 23 -8.92 7.93 -4.25
CA GLU A 23 -8.93 7.10 -5.46
C GLU A 23 -8.49 5.65 -5.17
N ILE A 24 -7.43 5.48 -4.36
CA ILE A 24 -6.94 4.16 -3.94
C ILE A 24 -8.01 3.40 -3.15
N VAL A 25 -8.74 4.06 -2.25
CA VAL A 25 -9.82 3.42 -1.47
C VAL A 25 -10.98 2.96 -2.37
N ILE A 26 -11.29 3.71 -3.42
CA ILE A 26 -12.30 3.32 -4.42
C ILE A 26 -11.82 2.08 -5.20
N LEU A 27 -10.59 2.10 -5.69
CA LEU A 27 -9.99 0.96 -6.41
C LEU A 27 -9.86 -0.29 -5.54
N ALA A 28 -9.51 -0.13 -4.27
CA ALA A 28 -9.49 -1.22 -3.28
C ALA A 28 -10.87 -1.90 -3.22
N THR A 29 -11.93 -1.09 -3.06
CA THR A 29 -13.31 -1.60 -2.96
C THR A 29 -13.75 -2.31 -4.24
N GLN A 30 -13.36 -1.81 -5.42
CA GLN A 30 -13.66 -2.44 -6.70
C GLN A 30 -12.91 -3.78 -6.86
N THR A 31 -11.64 -3.80 -6.48
CA THR A 31 -10.80 -5.01 -6.53
C THR A 31 -11.33 -6.10 -5.61
N GLU A 32 -11.79 -5.73 -4.41
CA GLU A 32 -12.42 -6.65 -3.46
C GLU A 32 -13.73 -7.27 -3.99
N LYS A 33 -14.45 -6.62 -4.92
CA LYS A 33 -15.71 -7.11 -5.49
C LYS A 33 -15.54 -7.98 -6.75
N ASN A 34 -14.47 -7.78 -7.53
CA ASN A 34 -14.33 -8.33 -8.89
C ASN A 34 -13.34 -9.51 -9.00
N VAL A 35 -13.33 -10.36 -7.98
CA VAL A 35 -12.29 -11.36 -7.75
C VAL A 35 -12.20 -12.48 -8.80
N HIS A 36 -13.25 -12.73 -9.60
CA HIS A 36 -13.38 -14.01 -10.32
C HIS A 36 -13.02 -14.03 -11.83
N GLN A 37 -12.80 -12.90 -12.54
CA GLN A 37 -12.40 -12.94 -13.98
C GLN A 37 -11.45 -11.81 -14.46
N HIS A 38 -11.46 -10.62 -13.83
CA HIS A 38 -10.56 -9.49 -14.17
C HIS A 38 -9.69 -9.04 -12.98
N SER A 39 -9.59 -9.88 -11.95
CA SER A 39 -9.04 -9.52 -10.65
C SER A 39 -7.58 -9.09 -10.72
N PHE A 40 -6.75 -9.71 -11.56
CA PHE A 40 -5.34 -9.32 -11.72
C PHE A 40 -5.16 -7.93 -12.34
N HIS A 41 -5.99 -7.56 -13.31
CA HIS A 41 -5.91 -6.23 -13.92
C HIS A 41 -6.32 -5.14 -12.92
N SER A 42 -7.45 -5.33 -12.24
CA SER A 42 -7.91 -4.40 -11.20
C SER A 42 -6.91 -4.31 -10.05
N TYR A 43 -6.35 -5.44 -9.62
CA TYR A 43 -5.32 -5.47 -8.59
C TYR A 43 -4.05 -4.73 -9.01
N ARG A 44 -3.60 -4.89 -10.28
CA ARG A 44 -2.46 -4.14 -10.81
C ARG A 44 -2.72 -2.63 -10.80
N GLN A 45 -3.88 -2.18 -11.30
CA GLN A 45 -4.25 -0.77 -11.29
C GLN A 45 -4.27 -0.18 -9.87
N PHE A 46 -4.78 -0.95 -8.91
CA PHE A 46 -4.74 -0.59 -7.49
C PHE A 46 -3.29 -0.42 -6.99
N ARG A 47 -2.40 -1.37 -7.30
CA ARG A 47 -0.98 -1.32 -6.90
C ARG A 47 -0.20 -0.19 -7.58
N ASP A 48 -0.47 0.07 -8.85
CA ASP A 48 0.15 1.19 -9.58
C ASP A 48 -0.18 2.52 -8.90
N LYS A 49 -1.45 2.72 -8.48
CA LYS A 49 -1.86 3.93 -7.75
C LYS A 49 -1.22 4.05 -6.38
N ILE A 50 -1.00 2.95 -5.67
CA ILE A 50 -0.26 2.96 -4.40
C ILE A 50 1.19 3.39 -4.62
N SER A 51 1.84 2.89 -5.68
CA SER A 51 3.22 3.27 -6.03
C SER A 51 3.33 4.77 -6.34
N GLU A 52 2.36 5.33 -7.07
CA GLU A 52 2.26 6.78 -7.31
C GLU A 52 2.13 7.57 -5.99
N PHE A 53 1.25 7.12 -5.09
CA PHE A 53 1.05 7.72 -3.76
C PHE A 53 2.31 7.69 -2.90
N GLU A 54 3.00 6.55 -2.84
CA GLU A 54 4.23 6.39 -2.06
C GLU A 54 5.35 7.28 -2.60
N THR A 55 5.51 7.32 -3.93
CA THR A 55 6.49 8.17 -4.60
C THR A 55 6.22 9.64 -4.31
N PHE A 56 4.97 10.07 -4.40
CA PHE A 56 4.60 11.45 -4.08
C PHE A 56 4.75 11.76 -2.58
N GLY A 57 4.47 10.79 -1.72
CA GLY A 57 4.64 10.88 -0.28
C GLY A 57 6.08 11.16 0.13
N ILE A 58 7.07 10.55 -0.52
CA ILE A 58 8.50 10.82 -0.28
C ILE A 58 8.84 12.30 -0.50
N LEU A 59 8.30 12.90 -1.58
CA LEU A 59 8.51 14.31 -1.88
C LEU A 59 7.87 15.23 -0.84
N ILE A 60 6.68 14.88 -0.37
CA ILE A 60 5.96 15.63 0.67
C ILE A 60 6.70 15.54 2.00
N GLU A 61 7.10 14.34 2.42
CA GLU A 61 7.84 14.14 3.67
C GLU A 61 9.16 14.94 3.67
N ASN A 62 9.88 14.98 2.54
CA ASN A 62 11.07 15.82 2.41
C ASN A 62 10.74 17.32 2.58
N ARG A 63 9.64 17.79 2.03
CA ARG A 63 9.23 19.20 2.15
C ARG A 63 8.76 19.56 3.55
N LEU A 64 7.96 18.70 4.19
CA LEU A 64 7.49 18.90 5.58
C LEU A 64 8.67 19.02 6.56
N ARG A 65 9.73 18.22 6.37
CA ARG A 65 10.96 18.32 7.15
C ARG A 65 11.74 19.62 6.96
N ASN A 66 11.53 20.33 5.85
CA ASN A 66 12.32 21.50 5.44
C ASN A 66 11.44 22.75 5.20
N LEU A 67 10.40 22.94 6.01
CA LEU A 67 9.55 24.13 5.95
C LEU A 67 10.27 25.39 6.42
N GLU A 68 10.02 26.52 5.74
CA GLU A 68 10.51 27.85 6.11
C GLU A 68 10.11 28.27 7.53
N THR A 69 8.90 27.87 7.95
CA THR A 69 8.33 28.20 9.24
C THR A 69 8.80 27.26 10.37
N GLY A 70 9.67 26.29 10.05
CA GLY A 70 9.91 25.15 10.92
C GLY A 70 8.80 24.11 10.82
N ARG A 71 8.99 23.01 11.57
CA ARG A 71 8.12 21.83 11.56
C ARG A 71 6.69 22.18 11.99
N ASP A 72 5.70 21.66 11.26
CA ASP A 72 4.28 21.86 11.55
C ASP A 72 3.62 20.53 11.91
N GLU A 73 3.32 20.34 13.19
CA GLU A 73 2.77 19.07 13.72
C GLU A 73 1.44 18.68 13.07
N ARG A 74 0.59 19.66 12.70
CA ARG A 74 -0.72 19.35 12.09
C ARG A 74 -0.56 18.81 10.68
N LEU A 75 0.41 19.32 9.93
CA LEU A 75 0.71 18.81 8.58
C LEU A 75 1.35 17.43 8.63
N ASP A 76 2.22 17.19 9.63
CA ASP A 76 2.78 15.86 9.89
C ASP A 76 1.69 14.86 10.25
N GLU A 77 0.77 15.22 11.16
CA GLU A 77 -0.38 14.37 11.53
C GLU A 77 -1.28 14.04 10.34
N GLN A 78 -1.56 15.03 9.47
CA GLN A 78 -2.35 14.81 8.26
C GLN A 78 -1.63 13.86 7.29
N PHE A 79 -0.32 14.05 7.09
CA PHE A 79 0.49 13.18 6.25
C PHE A 79 0.51 11.75 6.78
N ASP A 80 0.74 11.60 8.08
CA ASP A 80 0.75 10.31 8.76
C ASP A 80 -0.61 9.61 8.63
N ALA A 81 -1.72 10.32 8.87
CA ALA A 81 -3.07 9.77 8.74
C ALA A 81 -3.36 9.22 7.33
N LEU A 82 -2.91 9.92 6.28
CA LEU A 82 -3.05 9.44 4.89
C LEU A 82 -2.21 8.19 4.65
N ASN A 83 -0.97 8.16 5.13
CA ASN A 83 -0.11 6.98 5.01
C ASN A 83 -0.72 5.75 5.71
N ILE A 84 -1.27 5.94 6.90
CA ILE A 84 -1.95 4.88 7.67
C ILE A 84 -3.17 4.36 6.92
N LEU A 85 -4.02 5.26 6.42
CA LEU A 85 -5.22 4.90 5.65
C LEU A 85 -4.87 3.98 4.48
N ILE A 86 -3.81 4.34 3.74
CA ILE A 86 -3.37 3.58 2.57
C ILE A 86 -2.72 2.26 2.96
N SER A 87 -1.87 2.24 4.00
CA SER A 87 -1.32 0.98 4.50
C SER A 87 -2.43 0.00 4.91
N LYS A 88 -3.47 0.45 5.63
CA LYS A 88 -4.62 -0.41 5.98
C LYS A 88 -5.36 -0.92 4.74
N ALA A 89 -5.59 -0.07 3.73
CA ALA A 89 -6.24 -0.47 2.48
C ALA A 89 -5.42 -1.50 1.69
N VAL A 90 -4.09 -1.32 1.60
CA VAL A 90 -3.15 -2.25 0.95
C VAL A 90 -3.27 -3.63 1.58
N LEU A 91 -3.19 -3.70 2.91
CA LEU A 91 -3.20 -4.97 3.63
C LEU A 91 -4.50 -5.72 3.42
N ARG A 92 -5.64 -5.05 3.66
CA ARG A 92 -6.95 -5.67 3.53
C ARG A 92 -7.21 -6.17 2.10
N THR A 93 -6.95 -5.33 1.11
CA THR A 93 -7.23 -5.64 -0.30
C THR A 93 -6.35 -6.79 -0.78
N SER A 94 -5.05 -6.74 -0.46
CA SER A 94 -4.09 -7.78 -0.86
C SER A 94 -4.41 -9.12 -0.20
N THR A 95 -4.73 -9.12 1.11
CA THR A 95 -5.15 -10.34 1.82
C THR A 95 -6.36 -10.99 1.15
N LYS A 96 -7.41 -10.21 0.85
CA LYS A 96 -8.62 -10.73 0.20
C LYS A 96 -8.33 -11.26 -1.20
N PHE A 97 -7.52 -10.54 -1.97
CA PHE A 97 -7.11 -10.95 -3.30
C PHE A 97 -6.36 -12.30 -3.27
N PHE A 98 -5.37 -12.44 -2.39
CA PHE A 98 -4.63 -13.71 -2.27
C PHE A 98 -5.50 -14.84 -1.73
N LEU A 99 -6.35 -14.59 -0.74
CA LEU A 99 -7.26 -15.62 -0.23
C LEU A 99 -8.15 -16.16 -1.35
N ALA A 100 -8.64 -15.30 -2.22
CA ALA A 100 -9.44 -15.75 -3.33
C ALA A 100 -8.63 -16.51 -4.40
N LEU A 101 -7.41 -16.08 -4.67
CA LEU A 101 -6.52 -16.79 -5.60
C LEU A 101 -6.06 -18.14 -5.07
N SER A 102 -5.88 -18.30 -3.76
CA SER A 102 -5.57 -19.60 -3.12
C SER A 102 -6.64 -20.65 -3.38
N LYS A 103 -7.89 -20.20 -3.60
CA LYS A 103 -9.05 -21.03 -3.90
C LYS A 103 -9.22 -21.28 -5.40
N SER A 104 -8.42 -20.63 -6.25
CA SER A 104 -8.49 -20.81 -7.70
C SER A 104 -7.81 -22.12 -8.10
N PRO A 105 -8.46 -22.98 -8.91
CA PRO A 105 -7.87 -24.25 -9.34
C PRO A 105 -6.72 -24.09 -10.34
N ALA A 106 -6.61 -22.93 -10.99
CA ALA A 106 -5.52 -22.59 -11.89
C ALA A 106 -5.11 -21.12 -11.69
N LEU A 107 -3.80 -20.87 -11.71
CA LEU A 107 -3.21 -19.53 -11.62
C LEU A 107 -2.71 -19.08 -12.99
N PRO A 108 -2.91 -17.81 -13.37
CA PRO A 108 -2.36 -17.28 -14.62
C PRO A 108 -0.84 -17.38 -14.68
N ILE A 109 -0.27 -17.53 -15.87
CA ILE A 109 1.17 -17.43 -16.10
C ILE A 109 1.64 -16.03 -15.67
N GLY A 110 2.78 -15.97 -14.96
CA GLY A 110 3.33 -14.72 -14.44
C GLY A 110 2.71 -14.23 -13.13
N SER A 111 1.84 -15.04 -12.52
CA SER A 111 1.27 -14.75 -11.20
C SER A 111 2.31 -14.85 -10.08
N ARG A 112 3.33 -15.71 -10.24
CA ARG A 112 4.41 -15.89 -9.25
C ARG A 112 5.16 -14.59 -8.95
N GLU A 113 5.52 -13.84 -9.99
CA GLU A 113 6.27 -12.59 -9.87
C GLU A 113 5.45 -11.53 -9.14
N ILE A 114 4.13 -11.49 -9.39
CA ILE A 114 3.20 -10.62 -8.66
C ILE A 114 3.18 -11.02 -7.18
N PHE A 115 3.05 -12.31 -6.85
CA PHE A 115 3.03 -12.76 -5.45
C PHE A 115 4.32 -12.46 -4.71
N VAL A 116 5.48 -12.66 -5.34
CA VAL A 116 6.78 -12.34 -4.73
C VAL A 116 6.90 -10.84 -4.45
N GLN A 117 6.49 -10.00 -5.40
CA GLN A 117 6.49 -8.55 -5.20
C GLN A 117 5.54 -8.15 -4.06
N GLU A 118 4.37 -8.77 -3.98
CA GLU A 118 3.40 -8.44 -2.94
C GLU A 118 3.78 -8.94 -1.55
N LEU A 119 4.45 -10.08 -1.44
CA LEU A 119 5.03 -10.53 -0.17
C LEU A 119 6.03 -9.48 0.36
N ARG A 120 6.87 -8.93 -0.53
CA ARG A 120 7.76 -7.83 -0.18
C ARG A 120 6.97 -6.60 0.27
N ASN A 121 5.92 -6.22 -0.45
CA ASN A 121 5.11 -5.05 -0.12
C ASN A 121 4.40 -5.19 1.24
N LEU A 122 3.92 -6.40 1.59
CA LEU A 122 3.35 -6.68 2.90
C LEU A 122 4.37 -6.50 4.02
N HIS A 123 5.59 -7.01 3.84
CA HIS A 123 6.66 -6.82 4.81
C HIS A 123 7.02 -5.34 4.99
N LEU A 124 7.10 -4.56 3.90
CA LEU A 124 7.33 -3.12 3.97
C LEU A 124 6.19 -2.39 4.71
N ALA A 125 4.94 -2.76 4.44
CA ALA A 125 3.79 -2.21 5.15
C ALA A 125 3.83 -2.55 6.65
N ARG A 126 4.27 -3.76 7.01
CA ARG A 126 4.44 -4.19 8.41
C ARG A 126 5.54 -3.45 9.11
N GLU A 127 6.70 -3.34 8.48
CA GLU A 127 7.82 -2.57 9.00
C GLU A 127 7.39 -1.11 9.23
N LYS A 128 6.71 -0.50 8.26
CA LYS A 128 6.17 0.85 8.39
C LYS A 128 5.23 0.96 9.58
N LEU A 129 4.20 0.12 9.68
CA LEU A 129 3.25 0.19 10.78
C LEU A 129 3.88 -0.12 12.16
N SER A 130 4.99 -0.88 12.20
CA SER A 130 5.71 -1.19 13.43
C SER A 130 6.55 -0.04 14.00
N GLN A 131 6.74 1.05 13.24
CA GLN A 131 7.48 2.21 13.74
C GLN A 131 6.76 2.81 14.96
N PRO A 132 7.50 3.31 15.99
CA PRO A 132 6.89 3.82 17.23
C PRO A 132 5.79 4.86 17.01
N ARG A 133 5.95 5.72 15.99
CA ARG A 133 4.96 6.74 15.63
C ARG A 133 3.62 6.16 15.16
N TYR A 134 3.61 4.91 14.70
CA TYR A 134 2.43 4.19 14.20
C TYR A 134 2.03 2.99 15.08
N ALA A 135 2.77 2.68 16.14
CA ALA A 135 2.59 1.49 16.98
C ALA A 135 1.20 1.39 17.62
N HIS A 136 0.57 2.53 17.93
CA HIS A 136 -0.79 2.59 18.47
C HIS A 136 -1.90 2.20 17.46
N LEU A 137 -1.52 1.92 16.21
CA LEU A 137 -2.45 1.70 15.09
C LEU A 137 -2.34 0.31 14.46
N LEU A 138 -1.33 -0.47 14.86
CA LEU A 138 -1.29 -1.92 14.70
C LEU A 138 -2.26 -2.51 15.75
N ASP A 139 -3.55 -2.37 15.47
CA ASP A 139 -4.56 -3.15 16.18
C ASP A 139 -4.31 -4.65 15.90
N GLU A 140 -4.78 -5.50 16.83
CA GLU A 140 -4.58 -6.95 16.70
C GLU A 140 -5.16 -7.50 15.39
N ASP A 141 -6.19 -6.86 14.84
CA ASP A 141 -6.81 -7.25 13.58
C ASP A 141 -5.88 -7.02 12.38
N ALA A 142 -5.17 -5.89 12.32
CA ALA A 142 -4.18 -5.63 11.29
C ALA A 142 -3.02 -6.65 11.33
N ASP A 143 -2.52 -6.98 12.53
CA ASP A 143 -1.46 -7.97 12.72
C ASP A 143 -1.92 -9.39 12.33
N ARG A 144 -3.15 -9.78 12.74
CA ARG A 144 -3.76 -11.05 12.32
C ARG A 144 -3.90 -11.14 10.80
N ASN A 145 -4.44 -10.10 10.16
CA ASN A 145 -4.62 -10.07 8.71
C ASN A 145 -3.29 -10.17 7.96
N MET A 146 -2.23 -9.51 8.45
CA MET A 146 -0.88 -9.62 7.89
C MET A 146 -0.35 -11.05 7.94
N LYS A 147 -0.42 -11.72 9.09
CA LYS A 147 0.06 -13.10 9.24
C LYS A 147 -0.68 -14.06 8.31
N VAL A 148 -2.00 -13.89 8.18
CA VAL A 148 -2.82 -14.68 7.25
C VAL A 148 -2.39 -14.44 5.80
N ALA A 149 -2.18 -13.18 5.40
CA ALA A 149 -1.74 -12.85 4.06
C ALA A 149 -0.36 -13.40 3.71
N GLU A 150 0.61 -13.30 4.63
CA GLU A 150 1.96 -13.86 4.48
C GLU A 150 1.90 -15.39 4.29
N ASN A 151 1.12 -16.10 5.12
CA ASN A 151 0.96 -17.55 4.99
C ASN A 151 0.35 -17.96 3.64
N ILE A 152 -0.71 -17.27 3.22
CA ILE A 152 -1.38 -17.55 1.94
C ILE A 152 -0.43 -17.28 0.78
N LEU A 153 0.33 -16.18 0.81
CA LEU A 153 1.28 -15.86 -0.26
C LEU A 153 2.38 -16.91 -0.38
N ASN A 154 2.94 -17.35 0.75
CA ASN A 154 3.96 -18.40 0.73
C ASN A 154 3.42 -19.69 0.11
N GLU A 155 2.20 -20.11 0.49
CA GLU A 155 1.55 -21.30 -0.08
C GLU A 155 1.26 -21.15 -1.59
N ILE A 156 0.79 -19.97 -2.02
CA ILE A 156 0.49 -19.73 -3.44
C ILE A 156 1.77 -19.64 -4.26
N ILE A 157 2.85 -19.04 -3.75
CA ILE A 157 4.14 -18.94 -4.47
C ILE A 157 4.68 -20.33 -4.77
N GLU A 158 4.55 -21.30 -3.86
CA GLU A 158 4.95 -22.68 -4.11
C GLU A 158 4.18 -23.33 -5.27
N ARG A 159 2.89 -22.99 -5.43
CA ARG A 159 2.00 -23.53 -6.47
C ARG A 159 2.01 -22.72 -7.78
N ALA A 160 2.53 -21.50 -7.78
CA ALA A 160 2.40 -20.57 -8.90
C ALA A 160 3.40 -20.84 -10.04
N PRO A 161 2.94 -20.88 -11.30
CA PRO A 161 3.81 -21.03 -12.47
C PRO A 161 4.67 -19.76 -12.68
N SER A 162 5.97 -19.93 -12.88
CA SER A 162 6.93 -18.85 -13.18
C SER A 162 6.97 -18.48 -14.66
N LEU A 163 7.32 -17.24 -15.00
CA LEU A 163 7.51 -16.80 -16.39
C LEU A 163 8.72 -17.42 -17.10
N LEU A 164 9.71 -17.90 -16.34
CA LEU A 164 11.04 -18.27 -16.85
C LEU A 164 11.25 -19.76 -17.17
N ASN A 165 10.19 -20.59 -17.16
CA ASN A 165 10.30 -21.98 -17.60
C ASN A 165 9.87 -22.11 -19.06
N LEU A 166 10.75 -21.71 -19.98
CA LEU A 166 10.78 -22.15 -21.38
C LEU A 166 12.19 -22.64 -21.70
#